data_AF-R4GU47-F1
#
_entry.id   AF-R4GU47-F1
#
_cell.length_a   1.000
_cell.length_b   1.000
_cell.length_c   1.000
_cell.angle_alpha   90.00
_cell.angle_beta   90.00
_cell.angle_gamma   90.00
#
_symmetry.space_group_name_H-M   'P 1'
#
loop_
_entity.id
_entity.type
_entity.pdbx_description
1 polymer ?
#
loop_
_entity_poly.entity_id
_entity_poly.type
_entity_poly.pdbx_seq_one_letter_code
_entity_poly.pdbx_strand_id
1 'polypeptide(L)'
;KDLQKKFFQQRCELGGIGRRNMNRRLNLDIPQNNTFLLPRDILAAADRLIRIKFGMGTLDDMNHLQNKRIRSVADLLQEQFGLALVRLENMARGNIYAALKHNWTPTPQNLVNSTPLTDTYKCWTYWILSNSCEDWPLGVSRKSVL
;
A
#
# COMPACT_ATOMS: atom_id res chain seq x y z
N LYS A 1 -14.99 -5.14 17.80
CA LYS A 1 -13.79 -4.29 17.96
C LYS A 1 -12.68 -4.63 16.94
N ASP A 2 -12.52 -5.89 16.52
CA ASP A 2 -11.46 -6.28 15.58
C ASP A 2 -11.61 -5.78 14.14
N LEU A 3 -12.84 -5.66 13.62
CA LEU A 3 -13.08 -5.15 12.27
C LEU A 3 -12.66 -3.68 12.13
N GLN A 4 -12.93 -2.86 13.15
CA GLN A 4 -12.43 -1.48 13.23
C GLN A 4 -10.91 -1.42 13.15
N LYS A 5 -10.23 -2.33 13.86
CA LYS A 5 -8.78 -2.42 13.86
C LYS A 5 -8.20 -2.86 12.51
N LYS A 6 -8.84 -3.83 11.84
CA LYS A 6 -8.35 -4.39 10.56
C LYS A 6 -8.56 -3.45 9.36
N PHE A 7 -9.72 -2.80 9.25
CA PHE A 7 -10.09 -2.03 8.07
C PHE A 7 -9.97 -0.51 8.23
N PHE A 8 -10.06 -0.01 9.47
CA PHE A 8 -10.18 1.43 9.74
C PHE A 8 -9.03 2.01 10.57
N GLN A 9 -7.99 1.22 10.87
CA GLN A 9 -6.67 1.78 11.17
C GLN A 9 -6.02 2.32 9.89
N GLN A 10 -5.02 3.18 10.03
CA GLN A 10 -4.21 3.83 8.97
C GLN A 10 -3.42 2.85 8.06
N ARG A 11 -4.00 1.71 7.70
CA ARG A 11 -3.40 0.67 6.85
C ARG A 11 -4.08 0.54 5.49
N CYS A 12 -5.30 1.06 5.33
CA CYS A 12 -6.04 1.03 4.07
C CYS A 12 -6.27 2.46 3.54
N GLU A 13 -5.26 2.97 2.86
CA GLU A 13 -5.34 4.23 2.12
C GLU A 13 -5.75 3.96 0.66
N LEU A 14 -6.81 4.64 0.22
CA LEU A 14 -7.27 4.64 -1.17
C LEU A 14 -6.42 5.58 -2.04
N GLY A 15 -5.78 6.57 -1.41
CA GLY A 15 -5.17 7.71 -2.09
C GLY A 15 -6.20 8.59 -2.81
N GLY A 16 -5.74 9.70 -3.38
CA GLY A 16 -6.63 10.67 -4.04
C GLY A 16 -7.32 10.14 -5.30
N ILE A 17 -6.71 9.19 -6.01
CA ILE A 17 -7.31 8.54 -7.19
C ILE A 17 -8.33 7.48 -6.75
N GLY A 18 -7.98 6.65 -5.75
CA GLY A 18 -8.90 5.62 -5.26
C GLY A 18 -10.17 6.22 -4.68
N ARG A 19 -10.06 7.32 -3.91
CA ARG A 19 -11.22 8.06 -3.39
C ARG A 19 -12.10 8.62 -4.52
N ARG A 20 -11.49 9.23 -5.54
CA ARG A 20 -12.22 9.72 -6.73
C ARG A 20 -12.97 8.61 -7.45
N ASN A 21 -12.32 7.48 -7.69
CA ASN A 21 -12.92 6.35 -8.39
C ASN A 21 -14.04 5.70 -7.57
N MET A 22 -13.86 5.55 -6.26
CA MET A 22 -14.88 5.04 -5.34
C MET A 22 -16.13 5.92 -5.35
N ASN A 23 -15.95 7.24 -5.20
CA ASN A 23 -17.04 8.20 -5.23
C ASN A 23 -17.83 8.13 -6.53
N ARG A 24 -17.13 8.09 -7.68
CA ARG A 24 -17.76 7.99 -9.00
C ARG A 24 -18.52 6.68 -9.20
N ARG A 25 -17.98 5.56 -8.72
CA ARG A 25 -18.60 4.22 -8.91
C ARG A 25 -19.77 3.96 -7.98
N LEU A 26 -19.69 4.47 -6.75
CA LEU A 26 -20.69 4.24 -5.70
C LEU A 26 -21.67 5.41 -5.54
N ASN A 27 -21.54 6.45 -6.38
CA ASN A 27 -22.32 7.71 -6.30
C ASN A 27 -22.26 8.33 -4.89
N LEU A 28 -21.07 8.41 -4.32
CA LEU A 28 -20.83 9.00 -3.00
C LEU A 28 -20.26 10.41 -3.12
N ASP A 29 -20.84 11.34 -2.36
CA ASP A 29 -20.30 12.69 -2.19
C ASP A 29 -19.47 12.77 -0.90
N ILE A 30 -18.22 12.33 -0.99
CA ILE A 30 -17.24 12.35 0.11
C ILE A 30 -16.05 13.21 -0.35
N PRO A 31 -15.52 14.12 0.47
CA PRO A 31 -14.40 14.97 0.05
C PRO A 31 -13.19 14.15 -0.36
N GLN A 32 -12.53 14.56 -1.46
CA GLN A 32 -11.33 13.88 -1.97
C GLN A 32 -10.15 13.91 -1.00
N ASN A 33 -10.15 14.85 -0.05
CA ASN A 33 -9.15 14.94 1.01
C ASN A 33 -9.18 13.74 1.96
N ASN A 34 -10.30 13.00 2.02
CA ASN A 34 -10.37 11.80 2.84
C ASN A 34 -9.82 10.59 2.08
N THR A 35 -8.55 10.28 2.33
CA THR A 35 -7.81 9.19 1.67
C THR A 35 -8.06 7.82 2.28
N PHE A 36 -8.67 7.72 3.47
CA PHE A 36 -8.93 6.45 4.15
C PHE A 36 -10.26 5.83 3.78
N LEU A 37 -10.35 4.50 3.80
CA LEU A 37 -11.61 3.77 3.60
C LEU A 37 -12.60 4.04 4.75
N LEU A 38 -13.85 4.38 4.41
CA LEU A 38 -14.91 4.65 5.38
C LEU A 38 -15.92 3.49 5.44
N PRO A 39 -16.63 3.30 6.58
CA PRO A 39 -17.66 2.26 6.68
C PRO A 39 -18.77 2.44 5.65
N ARG A 40 -19.08 3.70 5.31
CA ARG A 40 -20.07 4.07 4.29
C ARG A 40 -19.69 3.54 2.90
N ASP A 41 -18.39 3.52 2.58
CA ASP A 41 -17.92 3.00 1.30
C ASP A 41 -18.22 1.51 1.16
N ILE A 42 -18.02 0.75 2.24
CA ILE A 42 -18.26 -0.70 2.28
C ILE A 42 -19.75 -0.99 2.14
N LEU A 43 -20.59 -0.24 2.84
CA LEU A 43 -22.05 -0.38 2.75
C LEU A 43 -22.55 -0.08 1.34
N ALA A 44 -22.08 0.99 0.72
CA ALA A 44 -22.46 1.34 -0.65
C ALA A 44 -21.94 0.32 -1.68
N ALA A 45 -20.74 -0.23 -1.48
CA ALA A 45 -20.21 -1.30 -2.31
C ALA A 45 -21.06 -2.59 -2.18
N ALA A 46 -21.46 -2.96 -0.96
CA ALA A 46 -22.34 -4.10 -0.72
C ALA A 46 -23.72 -3.90 -1.36
N ASP A 47 -24.33 -2.73 -1.21
CA ASP A 47 -25.61 -2.40 -1.86
C ASP A 47 -25.50 -2.53 -3.39
N ARG A 48 -24.43 -1.98 -3.98
CA ARG A 48 -24.18 -2.12 -5.42
C ARG A 48 -24.01 -3.57 -5.86
N LEU A 49 -23.31 -4.40 -5.09
CA LEU A 49 -23.17 -5.84 -5.38
C LEU A 49 -24.51 -6.56 -5.38
N ILE A 50 -25.39 -6.24 -4.42
CA ILE A 50 -26.74 -6.80 -4.33
C ILE A 50 -27.56 -6.39 -5.56
N ARG A 51 -27.54 -5.10 -5.91
CA ARG A 51 -28.25 -4.57 -7.09
C ARG A 51 -27.84 -5.26 -8.39
N ILE A 52 -26.54 -5.45 -8.60
CA ILE A 52 -26.00 -6.18 -9.78
C ILE A 52 -26.51 -7.62 -9.79
N LYS A 53 -26.55 -8.30 -8.64
CA LYS A 53 -27.06 -9.68 -8.53
C LYS A 53 -28.53 -9.79 -8.95
N PHE A 54 -29.33 -8.76 -8.70
CA PHE A 54 -30.74 -8.69 -9.12
C PHE A 54 -30.94 -8.11 -10.54
N GLY A 55 -29.86 -7.93 -11.32
CA GLY A 55 -29.93 -7.37 -12.67
C GLY A 55 -30.18 -5.86 -12.71
N MET A 56 -30.20 -5.18 -11.56
CA MET A 56 -30.40 -3.74 -11.45
C MET A 56 -29.05 -3.02 -11.46
N GLY A 57 -28.33 -3.08 -12.59
CA GLY A 57 -27.05 -2.40 -12.75
C GLY A 57 -26.15 -3.07 -13.78
N THR A 58 -25.14 -2.35 -14.25
CA THR A 58 -24.16 -2.85 -15.22
C THR A 58 -22.95 -3.45 -14.51
N LEU A 59 -22.49 -4.60 -14.99
CA LEU A 59 -21.23 -5.19 -14.57
C LEU A 59 -20.07 -4.40 -15.18
N ASP A 60 -19.04 -4.11 -14.39
CA ASP A 60 -17.90 -3.34 -14.89
C ASP A 60 -17.03 -4.18 -15.82
N ASP A 61 -16.70 -3.64 -16.99
CA ASP A 61 -15.70 -4.24 -17.86
C ASP A 61 -14.30 -4.08 -17.26
N MET A 62 -13.66 -5.19 -16.93
CA MET A 62 -12.30 -5.25 -16.42
C MET A 62 -11.28 -4.73 -17.44
N ASN A 63 -11.58 -4.84 -18.73
CA ASN A 63 -10.67 -4.44 -19.81
C ASN A 63 -10.81 -2.95 -20.17
N HIS A 64 -11.79 -2.25 -19.60
CA HIS A 64 -11.91 -0.82 -19.83
C HIS A 64 -10.66 -0.10 -19.31
N LEU A 65 -9.95 0.60 -20.21
CA LEU A 65 -8.70 1.30 -19.88
C LEU A 65 -8.80 2.29 -18.72
N GLN A 66 -9.98 2.85 -18.43
CA GLN A 66 -10.20 3.70 -17.25
C GLN A 66 -10.01 2.96 -15.92
N ASN A 67 -10.07 1.62 -15.95
CA ASN A 67 -9.84 0.72 -14.82
C ASN A 67 -8.40 0.18 -14.79
N LYS A 68 -7.59 0.54 -15.78
CA LYS A 68 -6.17 0.17 -15.88
C LYS A 68 -5.31 1.38 -15.52
N ARG A 69 -4.24 1.14 -14.76
CA ARG A 69 -3.23 2.16 -14.43
C ARG A 69 -1.88 1.65 -14.88
N ILE A 70 -1.25 2.38 -15.79
CA ILE A 70 0.14 2.13 -16.17
C ILE A 70 1.01 2.63 -15.02
N ARG A 71 1.90 1.77 -14.51
CA ARG A 71 2.95 2.13 -13.56
C ARG A 71 4.28 2.11 -14.29
N SER A 72 5.04 3.19 -14.17
CA SER A 72 6.40 3.26 -14.68
C SER A 72 7.36 2.50 -13.77
N VAL A 73 8.56 2.20 -14.27
CA VAL A 73 9.67 1.65 -13.48
C VAL A 73 9.98 2.57 -12.28
N ALA A 74 9.89 3.89 -12.47
CA ALA A 74 10.10 4.87 -11.40
C ALA A 74 9.03 4.78 -10.31
N ASP A 75 7.76 4.60 -10.67
CA ASP A 75 6.66 4.43 -9.70
C ASP A 75 6.86 3.18 -8.83
N LEU A 76 7.28 2.08 -9.46
CA LEU A 76 7.56 0.82 -8.77
C LEU A 76 8.76 0.96 -7.83
N LEU A 77 9.83 1.62 -8.29
CA LEU A 77 11.02 1.88 -7.48
C LEU A 77 10.70 2.80 -6.30
N GLN A 78 9.87 3.83 -6.49
CA GLN A 78 9.46 4.74 -5.43
C GLN A 78 8.70 4.00 -4.31
N GLU A 79 7.81 3.07 -4.67
CA GLU A 79 7.10 2.22 -3.72
C GLU A 79 8.08 1.34 -2.90
N GLN A 80 9.09 0.77 -3.56
CA GLN A 80 10.13 -0.03 -2.89
C GLN A 80 11.02 0.80 -1.98
N PHE A 81 11.40 2.00 -2.43
CA PHE A 81 12.21 2.90 -1.65
C PHE A 81 11.48 3.34 -0.37
N GLY A 82 10.17 3.61 -0.46
CA GLY A 82 9.33 3.89 0.71
C GLY A 82 9.36 2.77 1.74
N LEU A 83 9.20 1.51 1.31
CA LEU A 83 9.31 0.34 2.20
C LEU A 83 10.70 0.21 2.83
N ALA A 84 11.75 0.47 2.06
CA ALA A 84 13.12 0.40 2.54
C ALA A 84 13.41 1.48 3.61
N LEU A 85 12.88 2.69 3.44
CA LEU A 85 12.97 3.75 4.44
C LEU A 85 12.23 3.41 5.73
N VAL A 86 11.05 2.80 5.65
CA VAL A 86 10.31 2.35 6.86
C VAL A 86 11.12 1.28 7.62
N ARG A 87 11.80 0.37 6.90
CA ARG A 87 12.71 -0.60 7.53
C ARG A 87 13.90 0.09 8.20
N LEU A 88 14.48 1.08 7.53
CA LEU A 88 15.58 1.88 8.06
C LEU A 88 15.18 2.64 9.34
N GLU A 89 13.99 3.25 9.35
CA GLU A 89 13.42 3.95 10.50
C GLU A 89 13.25 3.00 11.69
N ASN A 90 12.64 1.83 11.46
CA ASN A 90 12.41 0.85 12.52
C ASN A 90 13.73 0.31 13.10
N MET A 91 14.74 0.08 12.25
CA MET A 91 16.06 -0.33 12.69
C MET A 91 16.75 0.78 13.50
N ALA A 92 16.71 2.04 13.03
CA ALA A 92 17.25 3.17 13.77
C ALA A 92 16.57 3.35 15.14
N ARG A 93 15.23 3.24 15.18
CA ARG A 93 14.46 3.27 16.44
C ARG A 93 14.86 2.14 17.39
N GLY A 94 15.07 0.93 16.87
CA GLY A 94 15.57 -0.21 17.64
C GLY A 94 16.98 0.03 18.21
N ASN A 95 17.88 0.59 17.40
CA ASN A 95 19.24 0.93 17.82
C ASN A 95 19.26 2.02 18.90
N ILE A 96 18.41 3.04 18.79
CA ILE A 96 18.24 4.07 19.83
C ILE A 96 17.77 3.44 21.14
N TYR A 97 16.76 2.55 21.08
CA TYR A 97 16.27 1.87 22.27
C TYR A 97 17.36 1.01 22.94
N ALA A 98 18.17 0.31 22.14
CA ALA A 98 19.31 -0.46 22.64
C ALA A 98 20.38 0.43 23.28
N ALA A 99 20.73 1.56 22.66
CA ALA A 99 21.71 2.51 23.20
C ALA A 99 21.28 3.07 24.56
N LEU A 100 20.00 3.42 24.70
CA LEU A 100 19.41 3.88 25.97
C LEU A 100 19.49 2.79 27.05
N LYS A 101 19.23 1.53 26.71
CA LYS A 101 19.31 0.41 27.67
C LYS A 101 20.73 0.14 28.17
N HIS A 102 21.73 0.34 27.32
CA HIS A 102 23.14 0.05 27.62
C HIS A 102 23.94 1.29 28.03
N ASN A 103 23.28 2.44 28.27
CA ASN A 103 23.90 3.70 28.69
C ASN A 103 25.08 4.17 27.81
N TRP A 104 25.02 3.88 26.51
CA TRP A 104 26.01 4.37 25.55
C TRP A 104 25.46 5.56 24.75
N THR A 105 26.35 6.48 24.36
CA THR A 105 26.00 7.66 23.58
C THR A 105 25.74 7.30 22.12
N PRO A 106 24.49 7.42 21.62
CA PRO A 106 24.19 7.08 20.25
C PRO A 106 24.82 8.09 19.29
N THR A 107 25.69 7.62 18.40
CA THR A 107 26.26 8.42 17.31
C THR A 107 25.47 8.17 16.02
N PRO A 108 25.17 9.19 15.17
CA PRO A 108 24.37 9.01 13.96
C PRO A 108 24.86 7.89 13.03
N GLN A 109 26.17 7.72 12.92
CA GLN A 109 26.81 6.66 12.13
C GLN A 109 26.52 5.24 12.65
N ASN A 110 26.34 5.09 13.97
CA ASN A 110 26.09 3.80 14.61
C ASN A 110 24.59 3.46 14.66
N LEU A 111 23.72 4.43 14.36
CA LEU A 111 22.27 4.23 14.35
C LEU A 111 21.74 3.78 12.98
N VAL A 112 22.39 4.22 11.91
CA VAL A 112 21.90 4.08 10.53
C VAL A 112 22.80 3.12 9.75
N ASN A 113 22.21 2.12 9.10
CA ASN A 113 22.89 1.19 8.22
C ASN A 113 22.20 1.21 6.85
N SER A 114 22.97 1.21 5.76
CA SER A 114 22.44 1.19 4.39
C SER A 114 21.92 -0.17 3.94
N THR A 115 22.19 -1.26 4.68
CA THR A 115 21.77 -2.63 4.32
C THR A 115 20.29 -2.73 3.89
N PRO A 116 19.30 -2.15 4.61
CA PRO A 116 17.89 -2.25 4.21
C PRO A 116 17.60 -1.63 2.83
N LEU A 117 18.32 -0.58 2.44
CA LEU A 117 18.19 0.08 1.14
C LEU A 117 18.79 -0.80 0.04
N THR A 118 20.02 -1.26 0.24
CA THR A 118 20.76 -2.07 -0.73
C THR A 118 20.06 -3.41 -0.98
N ASP A 119 19.53 -4.05 0.06
CA ASP A 119 18.82 -5.32 -0.05
C ASP A 119 17.50 -5.16 -0.82
N THR A 120 16.75 -4.10 -0.52
CA THR A 120 15.48 -3.83 -1.23
C THR A 120 15.74 -3.52 -2.70
N TYR A 121 16.79 -2.74 -3.01
CA TYR A 121 17.19 -2.47 -4.39
C TYR A 121 17.61 -3.74 -5.13
N LYS A 122 18.46 -4.58 -4.52
CA LYS A 122 18.87 -5.87 -5.11
C LYS A 122 17.64 -6.74 -5.40
N CYS A 123 16.76 -6.95 -4.42
CA CYS A 123 15.54 -7.73 -4.62
C CYS A 123 14.66 -7.16 -5.75
N TRP A 124 14.49 -5.84 -5.82
CA TRP A 124 13.74 -5.21 -6.89
C TRP A 124 14.39 -5.44 -8.27
N THR A 125 15.72 -5.28 -8.39
CA THR A 125 16.43 -5.53 -9.64
C THR A 125 16.36 -7.00 -10.06
N TYR A 126 16.49 -7.94 -9.11
CA TYR A 126 16.31 -9.37 -9.40
C TYR A 126 14.89 -9.66 -9.89
N TRP A 127 13.86 -9.09 -9.26
CA TRP A 127 12.47 -9.26 -9.67
C TRP A 127 12.20 -8.76 -11.10
N ILE A 128 12.72 -7.58 -11.45
CA ILE A 128 12.61 -7.02 -12.82
C ILE A 128 13.26 -7.95 -13.85
N LEU A 129 14.44 -8.50 -13.52
CA LEU A 129 15.22 -9.32 -14.45
C LEU A 129 14.71 -10.76 -14.56
N SER A 130 14.21 -11.34 -13.47
CA SER A 130 13.76 -12.73 -13.43
C SER A 130 12.34 -12.91 -13.98
N ASN A 131 11.56 -11.83 -14.10
CA ASN A 131 10.10 -11.87 -14.32
C ASN A 131 9.38 -12.86 -13.37
N SER A 132 10.02 -13.23 -12.26
CA SER A 132 9.57 -14.29 -11.37
C SER A 132 9.15 -13.68 -10.04
N CYS A 133 7.87 -13.88 -9.73
CA CYS A 133 7.21 -13.21 -8.63
C CYS A 133 7.37 -13.95 -7.28
N GLU A 134 8.19 -15.01 -7.25
CA GLU A 134 8.46 -15.84 -6.07
C GLU A 134 9.57 -15.28 -5.18
N ASP A 135 10.43 -14.41 -5.72
CA ASP A 135 11.59 -13.86 -4.99
C ASP A 135 11.29 -12.59 -4.18
N TRP A 136 10.02 -12.20 -4.05
CA TRP A 136 9.66 -10.97 -3.35
C TRP A 136 9.65 -11.16 -1.83
N PRO A 137 10.56 -10.54 -1.06
CA PRO A 137 10.55 -10.71 0.37
C PRO A 137 9.45 -9.84 0.97
N LEU A 138 8.52 -10.51 1.66
CA LEU A 138 7.58 -9.96 2.66
C LEU A 138 6.23 -9.48 2.12
N GLY A 139 5.26 -10.42 2.06
CA GLY A 139 3.91 -10.20 2.59
C GLY A 139 2.98 -9.21 1.89
N VAL A 140 3.29 -8.75 0.67
CA VAL A 140 2.36 -7.93 -0.12
C VAL A 140 1.69 -8.80 -1.19
N SER A 141 0.38 -8.98 -1.07
CA SER A 141 -0.43 -9.79 -1.97
C SER A 141 -0.46 -9.17 -3.38
N ARG A 142 -0.03 -9.96 -4.37
CA ARG A 142 -0.08 -9.67 -5.81
C ARG A 142 -1.51 -9.37 -6.26
N LYS A 143 -1.89 -8.10 -6.43
CA LYS A 143 -2.95 -7.72 -7.37
C LYS A 143 -2.71 -6.32 -7.90
N SER A 144 -1.76 -6.15 -8.82
CA SER A 144 -1.82 -5.14 -9.90
C SER A 144 -0.46 -5.03 -10.60
N VAL A 145 -0.08 -6.05 -11.35
CA VAL A 145 0.72 -5.85 -12.56
C VAL A 145 0.02 -6.72 -13.60
N LEU A 146 -0.45 -6.06 -14.67
CA LEU A 146 -1.43 -6.48 -15.71
C LEU A 146 -2.91 -6.15 -15.41
#